data_AF-A0A2D6T7L9-F1
#
_entry.id   AF-A0A2D6T7L9-F1
#
_cell.length_a   1.000
_cell.length_b   1.000
_cell.length_c   1.000
_cell.angle_alpha   90.00
_cell.angle_beta   90.00
_cell.angle_gamma   90.00
#
_symmetry.space_group_name_H-M   'P 1'
#
loop_
_entity.id
_entity.type
_entity.pdbx_description
1 polymer ?
#
loop_
_entity_poly.entity_id
_entity_poly.type
_entity_poly.pdbx_seq_one_letter_code
_entity_poly.pdbx_strand_id
1 'polypeptide(L)'
;MPSQNRNTARIVIAKTALDGHWRGPQLVSHALERAGYEVALVGMKQAGEIIAAATDQQADLIGLHIGGHVEVAEGIIRDIRAALPDMPVFVGGVVPPWAKKRLEALGVEVYPPGSQMNDIINAAARLTGFAPAG
;
A
#
# COMPACT_ATOMS: atom_id res chain seq x y z
N MET A 1 10.95 -17.70 -9.03
CA MET A 1 12.20 -17.07 -9.50
C MET A 1 12.62 -16.06 -8.44
N PRO A 2 13.75 -16.21 -7.74
CA PRO A 2 14.21 -15.15 -6.86
C PRO A 2 14.75 -14.04 -7.76
N SER A 3 14.02 -12.93 -7.85
CA SER A 3 14.46 -11.77 -8.62
C SER A 3 15.71 -11.19 -7.98
N GLN A 4 16.79 -11.19 -8.76
CA GLN A 4 17.91 -10.25 -8.80
C GLN A 4 18.04 -9.32 -7.59
N ASN A 5 19.21 -9.37 -6.97
CA ASN A 5 19.75 -8.54 -5.89
C ASN A 5 19.42 -7.03 -6.04
N ARG A 6 18.17 -6.64 -5.75
CA ARG A 6 17.75 -5.24 -5.69
C ARG A 6 18.13 -4.73 -4.31
N ASN A 7 18.98 -3.70 -4.28
CA ASN A 7 19.43 -3.08 -3.04
C ASN A 7 18.35 -2.18 -2.38
N THR A 8 17.16 -2.11 -2.98
CA THR A 8 16.03 -1.27 -2.58
C THR A 8 14.71 -1.95 -2.95
N ALA A 9 13.73 -1.95 -2.04
CA ALA A 9 12.36 -2.38 -2.33
C ALA A 9 11.49 -1.23 -2.86
N ARG A 10 10.57 -1.56 -3.78
CA ARG A 10 9.69 -0.63 -4.46
C ARG A 10 8.27 -0.71 -3.94
N ILE A 11 7.66 0.43 -3.67
CA ILE A 11 6.29 0.52 -3.15
C ILE A 11 5.45 1.40 -4.07
N VAL A 12 4.34 0.87 -4.57
CA VAL A 12 3.31 1.67 -5.25
C VAL A 12 2.27 2.07 -4.23
N ILE A 13 2.05 3.38 -4.05
CA ILE A 13 0.99 3.91 -3.19
C ILE A 13 -0.10 4.46 -4.09
N ALA A 14 -1.31 3.93 -3.99
CA ALA A 14 -2.45 4.34 -4.79
C ALA A 14 -3.57 4.91 -3.91
N LYS A 15 -4.24 5.95 -4.40
CA LYS A 15 -5.43 6.50 -3.76
C LYS A 15 -6.69 5.92 -4.41
N THR A 16 -7.63 5.43 -3.61
CA THR A 16 -8.84 4.76 -4.11
C THR A 16 -10.09 5.64 -4.09
N ALA A 17 -10.06 6.77 -3.38
CA ALA A 17 -11.21 7.65 -3.17
C ALA A 17 -10.98 9.08 -3.68
N LEU A 18 -12.09 9.76 -3.97
CA LEU A 18 -12.16 11.15 -4.43
C LEU A 18 -12.15 12.15 -3.24
N ASP A 19 -11.45 11.84 -2.15
CA ASP A 19 -11.27 12.81 -1.07
C ASP A 19 -10.10 13.74 -1.44
N GLY A 20 -10.29 15.06 -1.36
CA GLY A 20 -9.29 16.05 -1.76
C GLY A 20 -8.01 16.08 -0.92
N HIS A 21 -7.86 15.18 0.06
CA HIS A 21 -6.76 15.19 1.01
C HIS A 21 -5.63 14.26 0.56
N TRP A 22 -4.52 14.86 0.13
CA TRP A 22 -3.29 14.15 -0.24
C TRP A 22 -2.30 14.03 0.91
N ARG A 23 -2.59 14.67 2.06
CA ARG A 23 -1.67 14.71 3.20
C ARG A 23 -1.28 13.33 3.71
N GLY A 24 -2.25 12.43 3.87
CA GLY A 24 -2.02 11.06 4.33
C GLY A 24 -1.06 10.28 3.43
N PRO A 25 -1.39 10.06 2.15
CA PRO A 25 -0.54 9.28 1.26
C PRO A 25 0.83 9.95 1.03
N GLN A 26 0.90 11.28 0.91
CA GLN A 26 2.18 11.99 0.78
C GLN A 26 3.08 11.82 2.01
N LEU A 27 2.51 11.90 3.21
CA LEU A 27 3.26 11.72 4.45
C LEU A 27 3.83 10.29 4.56
N VAL A 28 3.02 9.28 4.20
CA VAL A 28 3.44 7.87 4.19
C VAL A 28 4.50 7.63 3.12
N SER A 29 4.30 8.13 1.91
CA SER A 29 5.28 8.06 0.82
C SER A 29 6.63 8.64 1.26
N HIS A 30 6.62 9.85 1.80
CA HIS A 30 7.84 10.51 2.23
C HIS A 30 8.56 9.75 3.35
N ALA A 31 7.82 9.19 4.30
CA ALA A 31 8.41 8.40 5.38
C ALA A 31 9.06 7.10 4.87
N LEU A 32 8.45 6.43 3.90
CA LEU A 32 9.01 5.25 3.26
C LEU A 32 10.23 5.60 2.41
N GLU A 33 10.20 6.69 1.64
CA GLU A 33 11.38 7.19 0.92
C GLU A 33 12.55 7.47 1.87
N ARG A 34 12.28 8.11 3.01
CA ARG A 34 13.30 8.36 4.05
C ARG A 34 13.83 7.08 4.69
N ALA A 35 13.03 6.03 4.72
CA ALA A 35 13.47 4.70 5.13
C ALA A 35 14.19 3.95 3.99
N GLY A 36 14.43 4.57 2.83
CA GLY A 36 15.23 3.98 1.75
C GLY A 36 14.43 3.13 0.77
N TYR A 37 13.10 3.20 0.78
CA TYR A 37 12.26 2.57 -0.26
C TYR A 37 12.18 3.46 -1.50
N GLU A 38 12.04 2.85 -2.67
CA GLU A 38 11.64 3.54 -3.90
C GLU A 38 10.12 3.61 -3.94
N VAL A 39 9.53 4.80 -3.83
CA VAL A 39 8.08 4.96 -3.73
C VAL A 39 7.49 5.63 -4.97
N ALA A 40 6.49 4.99 -5.56
CA ALA A 40 5.67 5.57 -6.63
C ALA A 40 4.28 5.91 -6.07
N LEU A 41 4.04 7.17 -5.74
CA LEU A 41 2.70 7.67 -5.41
C LEU A 41 1.90 7.83 -6.70
N VAL A 42 1.09 6.82 -7.02
CA VAL A 42 0.15 6.89 -8.13
C VAL A 42 -1.15 7.55 -7.64
N GLY A 43 -1.73 8.38 -8.50
CA GLY A 43 -2.90 9.18 -8.16
C GLY A 43 -4.17 8.37 -7.87
N MET A 44 -5.32 8.99 -8.12
CA MET A 44 -6.59 8.27 -8.06
C MET A 44 -6.66 7.27 -9.23
N LYS A 45 -6.65 5.97 -8.91
CA LYS A 45 -6.55 4.90 -9.90
C LYS A 45 -7.56 3.78 -9.63
N GLN A 46 -8.09 3.19 -10.69
CA GLN A 46 -8.92 1.98 -10.58
C GLN A 46 -8.04 0.73 -10.41
N ALA A 47 -8.63 -0.39 -10.01
CA ALA A 47 -7.90 -1.64 -9.75
C ALA A 47 -6.94 -2.03 -10.90
N GLY A 48 -7.43 -2.04 -12.14
CA GLY A 48 -6.61 -2.39 -13.31
C GLY A 48 -5.41 -1.46 -13.53
N GLU A 49 -5.56 -0.16 -13.25
CA GLU A 49 -4.47 0.80 -13.36
C GLU A 49 -3.47 0.67 -12.20
N ILE A 50 -3.93 0.32 -11.00
CA ILE A 50 -3.07 0.03 -9.85
C ILE A 50 -2.23 -1.22 -10.14
N ILE A 51 -2.85 -2.27 -10.68
CA ILE A 51 -2.18 -3.52 -11.07
C ILE A 51 -1.15 -3.25 -12.18
N ALA A 52 -1.52 -2.46 -13.20
CA ALA A 52 -0.60 -2.06 -14.26
C ALA A 52 0.59 -1.28 -13.69
N ALA A 53 0.34 -0.27 -12.86
CA ALA A 53 1.42 0.49 -12.23
C ALA A 53 2.32 -0.37 -11.33
N ALA A 54 1.76 -1.29 -10.54
CA ALA A 54 2.53 -2.22 -9.73
C ALA A 54 3.42 -3.14 -10.60
N THR A 55 2.90 -3.58 -11.74
CA THR A 55 3.63 -4.42 -12.69
C THR A 55 4.76 -3.64 -13.37
N ASP A 56 4.45 -2.45 -13.91
CA ASP A 56 5.39 -1.61 -14.65
C ASP A 56 6.54 -1.12 -13.75
N GLN A 57 6.22 -0.73 -12.51
CA GLN A 57 7.20 -0.31 -11.52
C GLN A 57 7.96 -1.49 -10.89
N GLN A 58 7.52 -2.73 -11.15
CA GLN A 58 8.02 -3.94 -10.52
C GLN A 58 7.95 -3.83 -8.99
N ALA A 59 6.80 -3.38 -8.48
CA ALA A 59 6.56 -3.15 -7.07
C ALA A 59 6.73 -4.43 -6.26
N ASP A 60 7.26 -4.28 -5.05
CA ASP A 60 7.36 -5.36 -4.06
C ASP A 60 6.24 -5.24 -3.01
N LEU A 61 5.51 -4.11 -2.99
CA LEU A 61 4.39 -3.83 -2.09
C LEU A 61 3.42 -2.79 -2.69
N ILE A 62 2.12 -2.97 -2.45
CA ILE A 62 1.10 -1.97 -2.76
C ILE A 62 0.52 -1.36 -1.47
N GLY A 63 0.53 -0.04 -1.36
CA GLY A 63 -0.18 0.71 -0.33
C GLY A 63 -1.46 1.32 -0.88
N LEU A 64 -2.62 0.99 -0.32
CA LEU A 64 -3.90 1.60 -0.69
C LEU A 64 -4.29 2.68 0.31
N HIS A 65 -4.52 3.90 -0.16
CA HIS A 65 -5.06 4.99 0.64
C HIS A 65 -6.56 5.17 0.38
N ILE A 66 -7.37 4.95 1.41
CA ILE A 66 -8.83 4.98 1.33
C ILE A 66 -9.40 6.21 2.04
N GLY A 67 -10.44 6.80 1.45
CA GLY A 67 -11.17 7.97 1.99
C GLY A 67 -12.55 7.63 2.54
N GLY A 68 -12.72 6.47 3.19
CA GLY A 68 -14.02 6.03 3.76
C GLY A 68 -14.89 5.14 2.85
N HIS A 69 -14.54 4.99 1.58
CA HIS A 69 -15.23 4.08 0.65
C HIS A 69 -14.67 2.65 0.74
N VAL A 70 -15.08 1.92 1.77
CA VAL A 70 -14.51 0.61 2.15
C VAL A 70 -14.80 -0.45 1.09
N GLU A 71 -16.01 -0.48 0.53
CA GLU A 71 -16.44 -1.46 -0.46
C GLU A 71 -15.58 -1.37 -1.74
N VAL A 72 -15.18 -0.16 -2.13
CA VAL A 72 -14.27 0.08 -3.25
C VAL A 72 -12.90 -0.52 -2.95
N ALA A 73 -12.39 -0.33 -1.73
CA ALA A 73 -11.12 -0.90 -1.31
C ALA A 73 -11.16 -2.43 -1.29
N GLU A 74 -12.24 -3.04 -0.79
CA GLU A 74 -12.42 -4.49 -0.79
C GLU A 74 -12.42 -5.06 -2.22
N GLY A 75 -13.09 -4.39 -3.16
CA GLY A 75 -13.07 -4.76 -4.59
C GLY A 75 -11.65 -4.72 -5.16
N ILE A 76 -10.95 -3.61 -4.96
CA ILE A 76 -9.57 -3.43 -5.43
C ILE A 76 -8.63 -4.50 -4.85
N ILE A 77 -8.74 -4.83 -3.56
CA ILE A 77 -7.92 -5.87 -2.93
C ILE A 77 -8.17 -7.25 -3.56
N ARG A 78 -9.43 -7.59 -3.86
CA ARG A 78 -9.78 -8.85 -4.52
C ARG A 78 -9.21 -8.91 -5.94
N ASP A 79 -9.32 -7.81 -6.68
CA ASP A 79 -8.80 -7.72 -8.05
C ASP A 79 -7.27 -7.82 -8.08
N ILE A 80 -6.58 -7.13 -7.16
CA ILE A 80 -5.13 -7.23 -6.99
C ILE A 80 -4.76 -8.68 -6.67
N ARG A 81 -5.44 -9.34 -5.74
CA ARG A 81 -5.14 -10.74 -5.38
C ARG A 81 -5.39 -11.70 -6.54
N ALA A 82 -6.40 -11.45 -7.37
CA ALA A 82 -6.67 -12.28 -8.54
C ALA A 82 -5.59 -12.14 -9.62
N ALA A 83 -5.06 -10.92 -9.82
CA ALA A 83 -4.04 -10.66 -10.84
C ALA A 83 -2.60 -10.89 -10.36
N LEU A 84 -2.32 -10.59 -9.10
CA LEU A 84 -1.01 -10.59 -8.45
C LEU A 84 -1.12 -11.29 -7.08
N PRO A 85 -1.25 -12.63 -7.05
CA PRO A 85 -1.62 -13.39 -5.84
C PRO A 85 -0.64 -13.26 -4.68
N ASP A 86 0.65 -13.08 -4.99
CA ASP A 86 1.73 -12.96 -3.99
C ASP A 86 2.06 -11.50 -3.64
N MET A 87 1.34 -10.52 -4.21
CA MET A 87 1.59 -9.10 -3.95
C MET A 87 1.09 -8.72 -2.56
N PRO A 88 1.95 -8.32 -1.62
CA PRO A 88 1.50 -7.84 -0.34
C PRO A 88 0.78 -6.49 -0.52
N VAL A 89 -0.21 -6.25 0.34
CA VAL A 89 -1.00 -5.02 0.34
C VAL A 89 -1.21 -4.54 1.77
N PHE A 90 -0.98 -3.24 2.01
CA PHE A 90 -1.48 -2.56 3.21
C PHE A 90 -2.50 -1.49 2.84
N VAL A 91 -3.37 -1.17 3.78
CA VAL A 91 -4.42 -0.15 3.62
C VAL A 91 -4.22 0.92 4.68
N GLY A 92 -4.28 2.19 4.28
CA GLY A 92 -4.29 3.32 5.18
C GLY A 92 -5.35 4.35 4.80
N GLY A 93 -5.40 5.44 5.57
CA GLY A 93 -6.38 6.51 5.36
C GLY A 93 -7.60 6.37 6.27
N VAL A 94 -8.72 6.97 5.88
CA VAL A 94 -9.94 7.01 6.69
C VAL A 94 -10.62 5.64 6.65
N VAL A 95 -10.29 4.79 7.62
CA VAL A 95 -10.86 3.45 7.79
C VAL A 95 -11.76 3.46 9.04
N PRO A 96 -13.08 3.28 8.90
CA PRO A 96 -13.98 3.14 10.05
C PRO A 96 -13.62 1.91 10.92
N PRO A 97 -13.88 1.93 12.24
CA PRO A 97 -13.55 0.79 13.12
C PRO A 97 -14.17 -0.55 12.68
N TRP A 98 -15.39 -0.53 12.14
CA TRP A 98 -16.07 -1.71 11.61
C TRP A 98 -15.41 -2.27 10.35
N ALA A 99 -14.76 -1.40 9.56
CA ALA A 99 -14.14 -1.74 8.30
C ALA A 99 -12.77 -2.39 8.50
N LYS A 100 -12.06 -2.00 9.56
CA LYS A 100 -10.73 -2.53 9.89
C LYS A 100 -10.72 -4.06 9.89
N LYS A 101 -11.61 -4.69 10.67
CA LYS A 101 -11.69 -6.17 10.75
C LYS A 101 -12.04 -6.82 9.41
N ARG A 102 -12.87 -6.17 8.58
CA ARG A 102 -13.24 -6.70 7.25
C ARG A 102 -12.05 -6.69 6.31
N LEU A 103 -11.30 -5.59 6.28
CA LEU A 103 -10.10 -5.45 5.48
C LEU A 103 -9.01 -6.43 5.97
N GLU A 104 -8.79 -6.53 7.28
CA GLU A 104 -7.85 -7.51 7.86
C GLU A 104 -8.24 -8.96 7.52
N ALA A 105 -9.53 -9.29 7.46
CA ALA A 105 -10.01 -10.61 7.02
C ALA A 105 -9.71 -10.89 5.53
N LEU A 106 -9.45 -9.85 4.73
CA LEU A 106 -8.91 -9.98 3.39
C LEU A 106 -7.39 -10.13 3.40
N GLY A 107 -6.72 -10.31 4.54
CA GLY A 107 -5.28 -10.55 4.62
C GLY A 107 -4.42 -9.33 4.32
N VAL A 108 -4.95 -8.11 4.54
CA VAL A 108 -4.19 -6.87 4.42
C VAL A 108 -3.99 -6.22 5.78
N GLU A 109 -2.85 -5.57 5.99
CA GLU A 109 -2.61 -4.80 7.20
C GLU A 109 -3.28 -3.42 7.11
N VAL A 110 -3.88 -2.93 8.20
CA VAL A 110 -4.73 -1.72 8.17
C VAL A 110 -4.26 -0.65 9.15
N TYR A 111 -4.03 0.54 8.61
CA TYR A 111 -3.44 1.71 9.26
C TYR A 111 -4.39 2.91 9.24
N PRO A 112 -5.39 2.97 10.15
CA PRO A 112 -6.33 4.10 10.25
C PRO A 112 -5.62 5.40 10.69
N PRO A 113 -6.30 6.56 10.68
CA PRO A 113 -5.72 7.82 11.13
C PRO A 113 -5.22 7.70 12.57
N GLY A 114 -4.02 8.22 12.84
CA GLY A 114 -3.37 8.12 14.15
C GLY A 114 -2.46 6.89 14.32
N SER A 115 -2.38 6.00 13.32
CA SER A 115 -1.37 4.93 13.31
C SER A 115 0.05 5.52 13.34
N GLN A 116 0.97 4.86 14.05
CA GLN A 116 2.35 5.32 14.14
C GLN A 116 3.05 5.09 12.81
N MET A 117 3.84 6.06 12.37
CA MET A 117 4.59 5.93 11.11
C MET A 117 5.56 4.75 11.14
N ASN A 118 6.17 4.49 12.29
CA ASN A 118 7.07 3.36 12.48
C ASN A 118 6.36 2.01 12.26
N ASP A 119 5.07 1.89 12.58
CA ASP A 119 4.34 0.64 12.35
C ASP A 119 4.21 0.36 10.85
N ILE A 120 3.94 1.39 10.05
CA ILE A 120 3.84 1.30 8.58
C ILE A 120 5.20 0.92 7.98
N ILE A 121 6.29 1.55 8.44
CA ILE A 121 7.65 1.25 7.96
C ILE A 121 8.04 -0.19 8.32
N ASN A 122 7.75 -0.63 9.54
CA ASN A 122 8.04 -1.99 9.99
C ASN A 122 7.22 -3.04 9.22
N ALA A 123 5.98 -2.71 8.88
CA ALA A 123 5.16 -3.55 8.02
C ALA A 123 5.72 -3.62 6.60
N ALA A 124 6.14 -2.50 6.02
CA ALA A 124 6.79 -2.51 4.71
C ALA A 124 8.05 -3.39 4.71
N ALA A 125 8.86 -3.33 5.77
CA ALA A 125 10.06 -4.16 5.91
C ALA A 125 9.72 -5.66 5.98
N ARG A 126 8.74 -6.01 6.81
CA ARG A 126 8.27 -7.40 6.95
C ARG A 126 7.66 -7.93 5.66
N LEU A 127 6.85 -7.13 4.97
CA LEU A 127 6.11 -7.54 3.78
C LEU A 127 7.01 -7.64 2.53
N THR A 128 8.02 -6.78 2.42
CA THR A 128 8.97 -6.79 1.29
C THR A 128 10.20 -7.67 1.53
N GLY A 129 10.47 -8.03 2.80
CA GLY A 129 11.72 -8.66 3.19
C GLY A 129 12.94 -7.73 3.13
N PHE A 130 12.72 -6.43 2.85
CA PHE A 130 13.77 -5.42 2.80
C PHE A 130 14.09 -4.91 4.21
N ALA A 131 15.36 -4.98 4.58
CA ALA A 131 15.87 -4.35 5.78
C ALA A 131 16.45 -2.98 5.39
N PRO A 132 15.73 -1.87 5.64
CA PRO A 132 16.26 -0.55 5.35
C PRO A 132 17.55 -0.32 6.17
N ALA A 133 18.58 0.21 5.53
CA ALA A 133 19.81 0.59 6.21
C ALA A 133 19.45 1.62 7.30
N GLY A 134 19.80 1.31 8.55
CA GLY A 134 19.48 2.12 9.73
C GLY A 134 20.07 3.52 9.71
#